data_AF-A0A3G6TB80-F1
#
_entry.id   AF-A0A3G6TB80-F1
#
_cell.length_a   1.000
_cell.length_b   1.000
_cell.length_c   1.000
_cell.angle_alpha   90.00
_cell.angle_beta   90.00
_cell.angle_gamma   90.00
#
_symmetry.space_group_name_H-M   'P 1'
#
loop_
_entity.id
_entity.type
_entity.pdbx_description
1 polymer ?
#
loop_
_entity_poly.entity_id
_entity_poly.type
_entity_poly.pdbx_seq_one_letter_code
_entity_poly.pdbx_strand_id
1 'polypeptide(L)'
;MKTYNINKGIGCTVEFKGLKAQYLFGFAGGLLLVLILVMVLYMADVNMYICLSVGCISASLIVWKTFSLNNKYGEHGLMKLGAKRKHPQFIITRKPVQSYLKYSVAKGEKIQNFNTKSSRLS
;
A
#
# COMPACT_ATOMS: atom_id res chain seq x y z
N MET A 1 2.56 -25.46 -28.90
CA MET A 1 2.63 -24.50 -27.77
C MET A 1 1.93 -23.22 -28.19
N LYS A 2 0.94 -22.74 -27.42
CA LYS A 2 0.29 -21.44 -27.70
C LYS A 2 1.15 -20.32 -27.11
N THR A 3 1.61 -19.42 -27.96
CA THR A 3 2.32 -18.18 -27.60
C THR A 3 1.28 -17.12 -27.25
N TYR A 4 1.13 -16.84 -25.96
CA TYR A 4 0.29 -15.74 -25.50
C TYR A 4 1.14 -14.46 -25.46
N ASN A 5 0.65 -13.40 -26.09
CA ASN A 5 1.26 -12.07 -26.01
C ASN A 5 0.90 -11.48 -24.63
N ILE A 6 1.75 -11.71 -23.63
CA ILE A 6 1.56 -11.14 -22.29
C ILE A 6 1.81 -9.62 -22.41
N ASN A 7 0.73 -8.85 -22.47
CA ASN A 7 0.78 -7.40 -22.48
C ASN A 7 1.09 -6.90 -21.05
N LYS A 8 2.35 -6.54 -20.81
CA LYS A 8 2.90 -6.22 -19.48
C LYS A 8 2.30 -4.95 -18.83
N GLY A 9 1.36 -4.26 -19.48
CA GLY A 9 0.72 -3.04 -18.98
C GLY A 9 -0.60 -3.23 -18.21
N ILE A 10 -1.22 -4.41 -18.22
CA ILE A 10 -2.61 -4.61 -17.75
C ILE A 10 -2.74 -4.60 -16.20
N GLY A 11 -1.63 -4.60 -15.47
CA GLY A 11 -1.61 -4.57 -14.00
C GLY A 11 -0.71 -3.50 -13.37
N CYS A 12 -0.15 -2.59 -14.17
CA CYS A 12 0.59 -1.46 -13.61
C CYS A 12 -0.38 -0.59 -12.83
N THR A 13 -0.17 -0.49 -11.50
CA THR A 13 -0.82 0.58 -10.73
C THR A 13 -0.57 1.90 -11.45
N VAL A 14 -1.58 2.75 -11.55
CA VAL A 14 -1.53 4.02 -12.28
C VAL A 14 -0.44 4.93 -11.69
N GLU A 15 0.79 4.74 -12.16
CA GLU A 15 1.90 5.64 -11.98
C GLU A 15 1.79 6.67 -13.10
N PHE A 16 1.16 7.80 -12.78
CA PHE A 16 1.07 8.90 -13.72
C PHE A 16 2.47 9.49 -13.90
N LYS A 17 3.24 9.00 -14.88
CA LYS A 17 4.52 9.58 -15.34
C LYS A 17 5.39 10.11 -14.18
N GLY A 18 5.62 9.28 -13.17
CA GLY A 18 6.48 9.62 -12.02
C GLY A 18 5.77 10.13 -10.76
N LEU A 19 4.49 10.52 -10.81
CA LEU A 19 3.68 10.80 -9.61
C LEU A 19 2.79 9.59 -9.24
N LYS A 20 2.99 9.07 -8.03
CA LYS A 20 2.12 8.02 -7.47
C LYS A 20 0.75 8.57 -7.11
N ALA A 21 -0.29 7.76 -7.31
CA ALA A 21 -1.68 8.08 -6.96
C ALA A 21 -1.86 8.57 -5.51
N GLN A 22 -1.04 8.08 -4.56
CA GLN A 22 -1.13 8.48 -3.16
C GLN A 22 -0.68 9.94 -2.90
N TYR A 23 0.45 10.37 -3.47
CA TYR A 23 0.89 11.77 -3.36
C TYR A 23 0.04 12.69 -4.25
N LEU A 24 -0.49 12.18 -5.36
CA LEU A 24 -1.41 12.91 -6.24
C LEU A 24 -2.69 13.32 -5.51
N PHE A 25 -3.24 12.47 -4.65
CA PHE A 25 -4.42 12.81 -3.87
C PHE A 25 -4.14 13.95 -2.88
N GLY A 26 -2.97 13.93 -2.23
CA GLY A 26 -2.52 15.02 -1.36
C GLY A 26 -2.27 16.33 -2.13
N PHE A 27 -1.74 16.25 -3.34
CA PHE A 27 -1.54 17.38 -4.23
C PHE A 27 -2.87 18.04 -4.63
N ALA A 28 -3.81 17.23 -5.11
CA ALA A 28 -5.13 17.69 -5.52
C ALA A 28 -5.89 18.30 -4.33
N GLY A 29 -5.86 17.65 -3.17
CA GLY A 29 -6.46 18.19 -1.94
C GLY A 29 -5.81 19.49 -1.48
N GLY A 30 -4.49 19.60 -1.56
CA GLY A 30 -3.75 20.82 -1.24
C GLY A 30 -4.11 21.99 -2.15
N LEU A 31 -4.15 21.77 -3.47
CA LEU A 31 -4.56 22.81 -4.42
C LEU A 31 -6.02 23.23 -4.22
N LEU A 32 -6.91 22.27 -3.92
CA LEU A 32 -8.31 22.56 -3.60
C LEU A 32 -8.42 23.41 -2.33
N LEU A 33 -7.60 23.13 -1.30
CA LEU A 33 -7.55 23.94 -0.09
C LEU A 33 -7.04 25.36 -0.35
N VAL A 34 -6.00 25.53 -1.17
CA VAL A 34 -5.51 26.87 -1.58
C VAL A 34 -6.59 27.64 -2.31
N LEU A 35 -7.32 26.98 -3.21
CA LEU A 35 -8.43 27.61 -3.93
C LEU A 35 -9.52 28.09 -2.97
N ILE A 36 -9.94 27.25 -2.01
CA ILE A 36 -10.92 27.65 -0.98
C ILE A 36 -10.38 28.79 -0.12
N LEU A 37 -9.11 28.73 0.30
CA LEU A 37 -8.48 29.75 1.13
C LEU A 37 -8.44 31.11 0.42
N VAL A 38 -8.08 31.14 -0.86
CA VAL A 38 -8.09 32.36 -1.69
C VAL A 38 -9.52 32.90 -1.85
N MET A 39 -10.50 32.02 -2.04
CA MET A 39 -11.92 32.43 -2.11
C MET A 39 -12.39 33.07 -0.80
N VAL A 40 -12.03 32.49 0.35
CA VAL A 40 -12.38 33.05 1.66
C VAL A 40 -11.68 34.39 1.89
N LEU A 41 -10.40 34.52 1.55
CA LEU A 41 -9.66 35.79 1.65
C LEU A 41 -10.26 36.87 0.76
N TYR A 42 -10.72 36.50 -0.43
CA TYR A 42 -11.41 37.42 -1.34
C TYR A 42 -12.74 37.91 -0.75
N MET A 43 -13.54 37.01 -0.17
CA MET A 43 -14.79 37.37 0.52
C MET A 43 -14.57 38.24 1.76
N ALA A 44 -13.38 38.20 2.36
CA ALA A 44 -12.99 39.04 3.48
C ALA A 44 -12.45 40.42 3.07
N ASP A 45 -12.58 40.81 1.80
CA ASP A 45 -12.10 42.09 1.24
C ASP A 45 -10.60 42.35 1.46
N VAL A 46 -9.80 41.28 1.54
CA VAL A 46 -8.34 41.38 1.67
C VAL A 46 -7.74 41.92 0.37
N ASN A 47 -6.73 42.78 0.50
CA ASN A 47 -6.04 43.39 -0.63
C ASN A 47 -5.61 42.33 -1.67
N MET A 48 -5.95 42.58 -2.95
CA MET A 48 -5.74 41.65 -4.06
C MET A 48 -4.27 41.20 -4.19
N TYR A 49 -3.31 42.07 -3.93
CA TYR A 49 -1.88 41.72 -3.97
C TYR A 49 -1.51 40.70 -2.90
N ILE A 50 -2.09 40.82 -1.70
CA ILE A 50 -1.87 39.87 -0.60
C ILE A 50 -2.52 38.54 -0.97
N CYS A 51 -3.78 38.55 -1.41
CA CYS A 51 -4.51 37.35 -1.82
C CYS A 51 -3.76 36.57 -2.93
N LEU A 52 -3.25 37.28 -3.94
CA LEU A 52 -2.45 36.71 -5.02
C LEU A 52 -1.13 36.11 -4.51
N SER A 53 -0.41 36.84 -3.67
CA SER A 53 0.87 36.37 -3.13
C SER A 53 0.70 35.11 -2.28
N VAL A 54 -0.33 35.06 -1.43
CA VAL A 54 -0.64 33.90 -0.59
C VAL A 54 -1.01 32.70 -1.44
N GLY A 55 -1.85 32.89 -2.46
CA GLY A 55 -2.20 31.84 -3.42
C GLY A 55 -0.98 31.26 -4.16
N CYS A 56 -0.14 32.13 -4.74
CA CYS A 56 1.05 31.71 -5.46
C CYS A 56 2.08 31.01 -4.57
N ILE A 57 2.35 31.56 -3.38
CA ILE A 57 3.32 30.99 -2.44
C ILE A 57 2.83 29.63 -1.94
N SER A 58 1.57 29.54 -1.49
CA SER A 58 1.01 28.29 -0.96
C SER A 58 0.94 27.20 -2.03
N ALA A 59 0.49 27.52 -3.25
CA ALA A 59 0.48 26.57 -4.37
C ALA A 59 1.90 26.08 -4.72
N SER A 60 2.88 26.98 -4.81
CA SER A 60 4.27 26.62 -5.10
C SER A 60 4.88 25.73 -4.01
N LEU A 61 4.61 26.04 -2.73
CA LEU A 61 5.03 25.21 -1.61
C LEU A 61 4.41 23.82 -1.65
N ILE A 62 3.13 23.70 -2.00
CA ILE A 62 2.43 22.41 -2.11
C ILE A 62 2.99 21.58 -3.26
N VAL A 63 3.21 22.18 -4.43
CA VAL A 63 3.86 21.52 -5.56
C VAL A 63 5.23 21.01 -5.12
N TRP A 64 6.07 21.89 -4.56
CA TRP A 64 7.43 21.53 -4.16
C TRP A 64 7.45 20.41 -3.11
N LYS A 65 6.60 20.52 -2.06
CA LYS A 65 6.46 19.48 -1.04
C LYS A 65 6.01 18.16 -1.63
N THR A 66 5.00 18.18 -2.50
CA THR A 66 4.48 16.96 -3.14
C THR A 66 5.56 16.29 -3.98
N PHE A 67 6.23 17.04 -4.85
CA PHE A 67 7.29 16.49 -5.70
C PHE A 67 8.50 16.01 -4.90
N SER A 68 8.90 16.74 -3.85
CA SER A 68 9.97 16.34 -2.94
C SER A 68 9.65 15.03 -2.21
N LEU A 69 8.42 14.90 -1.69
CA LEU A 69 7.96 13.68 -1.02
C LEU A 69 7.86 12.51 -2.00
N ASN A 70 7.34 12.77 -3.20
CA ASN A 70 7.23 11.80 -4.27
C ASN A 70 8.61 11.25 -4.67
N ASN A 71 9.63 12.12 -4.79
CA ASN A 71 10.99 11.71 -5.11
C ASN A 71 11.70 11.00 -3.93
N LYS A 72 11.48 11.47 -2.69
CA LYS A 72 12.18 10.95 -1.50
C LYS A 72 11.69 9.58 -1.05
N TYR A 73 10.39 9.29 -1.16
CA TYR A 73 9.78 8.09 -0.59
C TYR A 73 9.35 7.05 -1.64
N GLY A 74 9.29 7.41 -2.93
CA GLY A 74 9.01 6.48 -4.02
C GLY A 74 7.68 5.73 -3.90
N GLU A 75 7.56 4.64 -4.68
CA GLU A 75 6.32 3.87 -4.88
C GLU A 75 5.81 3.17 -3.60
N HIS A 76 6.71 2.70 -2.75
CA HIS A 76 6.35 1.94 -1.55
C HIS A 76 6.59 2.68 -0.23
N GLY A 77 7.12 3.91 -0.21
CA GLY A 77 7.53 4.56 1.04
C GLY A 77 6.37 4.80 2.02
N LEU A 78 5.28 5.41 1.56
CA LEU A 78 4.09 5.61 2.40
C LEU A 78 3.34 4.30 2.69
N MET A 79 3.29 3.38 1.72
CA MET A 79 2.62 2.09 1.90
C MET A 79 3.38 1.18 2.89
N LYS A 80 4.72 1.25 2.91
CA LYS A 80 5.61 0.56 3.85
C LYS A 80 5.51 1.18 5.25
N LEU A 81 5.34 2.50 5.35
CA LEU A 81 5.06 3.17 6.61
C LEU A 81 3.68 2.77 7.18
N GLY A 82 2.66 2.68 6.32
CA GLY A 82 1.34 2.17 6.68
C GLY A 82 1.37 0.69 7.09
N ALA A 83 2.12 -0.13 6.36
CA ALA A 83 2.29 -1.55 6.66
C ALA A 83 3.02 -1.77 8.00
N LYS A 84 4.05 -0.97 8.31
CA LYS A 84 4.73 -1.02 9.61
C LYS A 84 3.78 -0.71 10.77
N ARG A 85 2.84 0.22 10.57
CA ARG A 85 1.83 0.59 11.57
C ARG A 85 0.73 -0.46 11.74
N LYS A 86 0.46 -1.25 10.70
CA LYS A 86 -0.47 -2.39 10.71
C LYS A 86 0.19 -3.72 11.08
N HIS A 87 1.49 -3.75 11.34
CA HIS A 87 2.18 -4.99 11.68
C HIS A 87 1.69 -5.48 13.07
N PRO A 88 1.02 -6.64 13.16
CA PRO A 88 0.57 -7.16 14.43
C PRO A 88 1.79 -7.52 15.29
N GLN A 89 1.79 -7.12 16.56
CA GLN A 89 2.86 -7.46 17.49
C GLN A 89 2.85 -8.94 17.91
N PHE A 90 1.75 -9.65 17.65
CA PHE A 90 1.61 -11.06 18.01
C PHE A 90 0.92 -11.85 16.91
N ILE A 91 1.63 -12.80 16.32
CA ILE A 91 1.03 -13.87 15.53
C ILE A 91 0.54 -14.91 16.54
N ILE A 92 -0.69 -14.73 17.04
CA ILE A 92 -1.31 -15.72 17.94
C ILE A 92 -1.84 -16.86 17.08
N THR A 93 -1.04 -17.91 16.93
CA THR A 93 -1.50 -19.16 16.34
C THR A 93 -2.39 -19.88 17.35
N ARG A 94 -3.71 -19.68 17.28
CA ARG A 94 -4.71 -20.42 18.10
C ARG A 94 -4.92 -21.85 17.59
N LYS A 95 -3.87 -22.52 17.13
CA LYS A 95 -3.92 -23.97 16.90
C LYS A 95 -3.25 -24.64 18.09
N PRO A 96 -3.96 -25.51 18.83
CA PRO A 96 -3.34 -26.17 19.97
C PRO A 96 -2.12 -26.95 19.46
N VAL A 97 -0.96 -26.77 20.09
CA VAL A 97 0.29 -27.47 19.76
C VAL A 97 0.07 -28.99 19.70
N GLN A 98 -0.88 -29.49 20.50
CA GLN A 98 -1.41 -30.84 20.53
C GLN A 98 -1.88 -31.35 19.14
N SER A 99 -2.42 -30.48 18.29
CA SER A 99 -2.86 -30.83 16.92
C SER A 99 -1.68 -31.17 16.01
N TYR A 100 -0.52 -30.55 16.20
CA TYR A 100 0.67 -30.84 15.42
C TYR A 100 1.33 -32.14 15.89
N LEU A 101 1.31 -32.41 17.20
CA LEU A 101 1.77 -33.68 17.77
C LEU A 101 0.86 -34.85 17.37
N LYS A 102 -0.47 -34.69 17.43
CA LYS A 102 -1.42 -35.72 16.96
C LYS A 102 -1.25 -36.03 15.47
N TYR A 103 -0.93 -35.03 14.64
CA TYR A 103 -0.69 -35.26 13.22
C TYR A 103 0.56 -36.11 12.98
N SER A 104 1.61 -35.92 13.78
CA SER A 104 2.84 -36.73 13.70
C SER A 104 2.58 -38.18 14.11
N VAL A 105 1.87 -38.40 15.23
CA VAL A 105 1.54 -39.74 15.74
C VAL A 105 0.60 -40.49 14.80
N ALA A 106 -0.49 -39.85 14.34
CA ALA A 106 -1.44 -40.47 13.42
C ALA A 106 -0.83 -40.77 12.04
N LYS A 107 0.13 -39.95 11.59
CA LYS A 107 0.87 -40.20 10.35
C LYS A 107 1.82 -41.41 10.49
N GLY A 108 2.48 -41.56 11.64
CA GLY A 108 3.32 -42.73 11.94
C GLY A 108 2.52 -44.03 11.95
N GLU A 109 1.36 -44.04 12.59
CA GLU A 109 0.47 -45.21 12.66
C GLU A 109 -0.08 -45.63 11.29
N LYS A 110 -0.43 -44.68 10.41
CA LYS A 110 -0.83 -44.98 9.03
C LYS A 110 0.30 -45.58 8.21
N ILE A 111 1.53 -45.08 8.34
CA ILE A 111 2.69 -45.56 7.59
C ILE A 111 3.05 -46.98 8.02
N GLN A 112 3.01 -47.28 9.31
CA GLN A 112 3.23 -48.64 9.80
C GLN A 112 2.17 -49.60 9.30
N ASN A 113 0.88 -49.27 9.44
CA ASN A 113 -0.21 -50.12 8.96
C ASN A 113 -0.18 -50.36 7.43
N PHE A 114 0.27 -49.38 6.65
CA PHE A 114 0.48 -49.57 5.20
C PHE A 114 1.60 -50.57 4.93
N ASN A 115 2.71 -50.48 5.67
CA ASN A 115 3.86 -51.37 5.52
C ASN A 115 3.53 -52.82 5.96
N THR A 116 2.81 -52.98 7.08
CA THR A 116 2.40 -54.32 7.58
C THR A 116 1.35 -54.99 6.71
N LYS A 117 0.53 -54.20 6.00
CA LYS A 117 -0.46 -54.73 5.05
C LYS A 117 0.19 -55.12 3.72
N SER A 118 1.19 -54.36 3.28
CA SER A 118 1.96 -54.67 2.06
C SER A 118 2.80 -55.94 2.20
N SER A 119 3.31 -56.26 3.40
CA SER A 119 4.09 -57.48 3.66
C SER A 119 3.25 -58.76 3.82
N ARG A 120 1.92 -58.66 3.91
CA ARG A 120 1.00 -59.83 3.95
C ARG A 120 0.35 -60.15 2.60
N LEU A 121 0.59 -59.32 1.60
CA LEU A 121 0.01 -59.44 0.25
C LEU A 121 1.05 -59.91 -0.79
N SER A 122 2.26 -60.27 -0.34
CA SER A 122 3.31 -60.93 -1.11
C SER A 122 3.61 -62.30 -0.50
#